data_AF-A0A957D0Z3-F1
#
_entry.id   AF-A0A957D0Z3-F1
#
_cell.length_a   1.000
_cell.length_b   1.000
_cell.length_c   1.000
_cell.angle_alpha   90.00
_cell.angle_beta   90.00
_cell.angle_gamma   90.00
#
_symmetry.space_group_name_H-M   'P 1'
#
loop_
_entity.id
_entity.type
_entity.pdbx_description
1 polymer ?
#
loop_
_entity_poly.entity_id
_entity_poly.type
_entity_poly.pdbx_seq_one_letter_code
_entity_poly.pdbx_strand_id
1 'polypeptide(L)'
;MLKVVRSLTHYPGWIVPGFLFLILLIILTACQNEPKQLVPQISVVAEGLLNPVGIVALPDGTLLIAEEGTGNDDLSAGVSLITLNGEIGRLISGLPSSRDSGDLSGAPLLALSPGNDMLYVGNFGAGHLWTLPLPQDEPLTLPSAPFTSEQLGQAMLPLNNVKLTNPFDITFNQDGLPVVTDASGNGVAVENPDGTTRFFHRFDGLVNPDNENLLIDPVPTGITRVKSEYYVTLLGGCPYPAGGGELVAIREDREQRLVADNLNMPIDVAQDTDGTIWVLEFATFTPDASCFSGMGYQQNTGVLSKLTDEGTLEPIVTELNYPGAVLPMPDGSLLVSEVFNGRILHIAFGEEGTQVSTDEQGFETVAVGEPVYREIADVDTALTAVITRNNLTPHPGADLREGDTPLAQLGQDLFFDPLLSGDKNISCATCHHPSLAMADARVLPIGTSGNELGPQRDFVTEVTLAPEANPSKLQDGIVDPETGAVTVHNPFIGQFVPRNSPTVLNAALLPVQFWDGRVESYALNQSVTTQEDAVNSFGMTDALATQALFPVTSLHEMAGATLGDLAPQEIRNALVARLADNPAYREQFTAVFGSDEITAVQVATAIAAFERRFIFTDAPWDAYVAGDASALT
;
A
#
# COMPACT_ATOMS: atom_id res chain seq x y z
N MET A 1 -4.07 49.62 17.43
CA MET A 1 -4.96 50.79 17.62
C MET A 1 -4.16 52.08 17.89
N LEU A 2 -3.25 52.48 16.97
CA LEU A 2 -2.34 53.63 17.16
C LEU A 2 -2.27 54.57 15.93
N LYS A 3 -3.34 54.60 15.12
CA LYS A 3 -3.43 55.47 13.92
C LYS A 3 -4.71 56.33 13.82
N VAL A 4 -5.55 56.40 14.87
CA VAL A 4 -6.85 57.12 14.82
C VAL A 4 -6.92 58.36 15.73
N VAL A 5 -5.85 58.71 16.46
CA VAL A 5 -5.86 59.87 17.41
C VAL A 5 -5.23 61.14 16.82
N ARG A 6 -5.33 61.35 15.51
CA ARG A 6 -4.89 62.60 14.85
C ARG A 6 -5.96 63.11 13.88
N SER A 7 -7.15 63.45 14.37
CA SER A 7 -8.14 64.19 13.57
C SER A 7 -9.27 64.85 14.36
N LEU A 8 -9.05 65.34 15.58
CA LEU A 8 -10.09 66.07 16.32
C LEU A 8 -9.50 67.24 17.11
N THR A 9 -8.95 68.22 16.40
CA THR A 9 -8.64 69.54 16.98
C THR A 9 -9.15 70.63 16.05
N HIS A 10 -10.46 70.83 15.96
CA HIS A 10 -11.10 72.08 15.49
C HIS A 10 -12.61 72.03 15.78
N TYR A 11 -13.04 72.36 17.00
CA TYR A 11 -14.35 72.96 17.33
C TYR A 11 -14.35 73.36 18.82
N PRO A 12 -14.57 74.65 19.18
CA PRO A 12 -14.71 75.04 20.58
C PRO A 12 -16.19 75.03 20.95
N GLY A 13 -16.60 74.15 21.85
CA GLY A 13 -17.92 74.27 22.46
C GLY A 13 -18.46 72.99 23.12
N TRP A 14 -18.57 73.05 24.45
CA TRP A 14 -19.50 72.28 25.27
C TRP A 14 -19.24 70.76 25.37
N ILE A 15 -18.27 70.38 26.22
CA ILE A 15 -18.25 69.05 26.82
C ILE A 15 -18.86 69.17 28.22
N VAL A 16 -20.05 68.60 28.38
CA VAL A 16 -20.82 68.51 29.63
C VAL A 16 -20.10 67.54 30.59
N PRO A 17 -19.91 67.88 31.88
CA PRO A 17 -19.19 67.02 32.85
C PRO A 17 -19.78 65.62 33.03
N GLY A 18 -21.05 65.41 32.67
CA GLY A 18 -21.74 64.12 32.76
C GLY A 18 -21.30 63.09 31.70
N PHE A 19 -20.78 63.52 30.55
CA PHE A 19 -20.43 62.60 29.45
C PHE A 19 -19.08 61.90 29.69
N LEU A 20 -18.12 62.60 30.32
CA LEU A 20 -16.87 61.98 30.76
C LEU A 20 -17.09 61.02 31.93
N PHE A 21 -18.05 61.29 32.82
CA PHE A 21 -18.35 60.41 33.95
C PHE A 21 -19.01 59.10 33.50
N LEU A 22 -19.86 59.16 32.46
CA LEU A 22 -20.49 57.97 31.87
C LEU A 22 -19.47 57.10 31.11
N ILE A 23 -18.51 57.70 30.40
CA ILE A 23 -17.42 56.98 29.72
C ILE A 23 -16.46 56.35 30.75
N LEU A 24 -16.17 57.05 31.86
CA LEU A 24 -15.34 56.49 32.94
C LEU A 24 -16.03 55.34 33.66
N LEU A 25 -17.36 55.40 33.84
CA LEU A 25 -18.14 54.30 34.41
C LEU A 25 -18.17 53.09 33.48
N ILE A 26 -18.33 53.29 32.16
CA ILE A 26 -18.33 52.21 31.16
C ILE A 26 -16.95 51.54 31.08
N ILE A 27 -15.86 52.32 31.18
CA ILE A 27 -14.48 51.78 31.22
C ILE A 27 -14.22 51.03 32.53
N LEU A 28 -14.75 51.49 33.67
CA LEU A 28 -14.60 50.80 34.96
C LEU A 28 -15.47 49.54 35.08
N THR A 29 -16.62 49.48 34.41
CA THR A 29 -17.44 48.25 34.33
C THR A 29 -16.97 47.27 33.26
N ALA A 30 -16.21 47.72 32.25
CA ALA A 30 -15.65 46.86 31.20
C ALA A 30 -14.33 46.18 31.60
N CYS A 31 -13.75 46.51 32.76
CA CYS A 31 -12.52 45.90 33.29
C CYS A 31 -12.75 44.72 34.24
N GLN A 32 -13.96 44.16 34.33
CA GLN A 32 -14.27 43.15 35.37
C GLN A 32 -14.54 41.73 34.91
N ASN A 33 -14.36 41.37 33.63
CA ASN A 33 -14.42 39.96 33.21
C ASN A 33 -13.52 39.74 31.98
N GLU A 34 -12.20 39.82 32.15
CA GLU A 34 -11.34 39.03 31.26
C GLU A 34 -11.55 37.56 31.63
N PRO A 35 -11.89 36.66 30.67
CA PRO A 35 -11.95 35.24 30.96
C PRO A 35 -10.57 34.82 31.49
N LYS A 36 -10.57 34.20 32.68
CA LYS A 36 -9.32 33.74 33.29
C LYS A 36 -8.69 32.71 32.35
N GLN A 37 -7.44 32.94 31.97
CA GLN A 37 -6.69 32.04 31.12
C GLN A 37 -6.37 30.77 31.92
N LEU A 38 -6.92 29.64 31.47
CA LEU A 38 -6.58 28.34 32.03
C LEU A 38 -5.23 27.88 31.45
N VAL A 39 -4.36 27.40 32.31
CA VAL A 39 -3.01 26.94 31.98
C VAL A 39 -2.97 25.42 32.14
N PRO A 40 -2.39 24.67 31.18
CA PRO A 40 -2.24 23.23 31.29
C PRO A 40 -1.27 22.84 32.40
N GLN A 41 -1.60 21.79 33.12
CA GLN A 41 -0.78 21.18 34.18
C GLN A 41 -0.64 19.70 33.90
N ILE A 42 0.61 19.24 33.79
CA ILE A 42 0.93 17.90 33.32
C ILE A 42 1.41 17.04 34.50
N SER A 43 0.81 15.87 34.65
CA SER A 43 1.23 14.82 35.59
C SER A 43 1.34 13.46 34.90
N VAL A 44 2.14 12.54 35.45
CA VAL A 44 2.27 11.17 34.94
C VAL A 44 1.27 10.28 35.66
N VAL A 45 0.41 9.59 34.91
CA VAL A 45 -0.58 8.64 35.43
C VAL A 45 -0.03 7.21 35.43
N ALA A 46 0.69 6.84 34.38
CA ALA A 46 1.30 5.52 34.26
C ALA A 46 2.68 5.62 33.61
N GLU A 47 3.58 4.73 34.01
CA GLU A 47 4.91 4.59 33.42
C GLU A 47 5.36 3.11 33.35
N GLY A 48 6.29 2.79 32.45
CA GLY A 48 6.77 1.42 32.24
C GLY A 48 6.03 0.63 31.16
N LEU A 49 5.21 1.30 30.35
CA LEU A 49 4.50 0.70 29.21
C LEU A 49 5.47 0.50 28.02
N LEU A 50 5.22 -0.51 27.20
CA LEU A 50 5.99 -0.80 25.99
C LEU A 50 5.44 -0.02 24.80
N ASN A 51 5.99 1.19 24.57
CA ASN A 51 5.62 2.06 23.45
C ASN A 51 4.09 2.24 23.34
N PRO A 52 3.43 2.84 24.36
CA PRO A 52 1.99 3.05 24.35
C PRO A 52 1.60 4.05 23.26
N VAL A 53 0.56 3.73 22.50
CA VAL A 53 0.04 4.59 21.43
C VAL A 53 -1.44 4.89 21.73
N GLY A 54 -2.36 4.01 21.35
CA GLY A 54 -3.79 4.20 21.57
C GLY A 54 -4.23 4.09 23.04
N ILE A 55 -5.16 4.97 23.46
CA ILE A 55 -5.74 4.99 24.81
C ILE A 55 -7.26 5.11 24.68
N VAL A 56 -8.00 4.30 25.45
CA VAL A 56 -9.44 4.49 25.64
C VAL A 56 -9.82 4.37 27.11
N ALA A 57 -10.90 5.05 27.50
CA ALA A 57 -11.47 4.96 28.84
C ALA A 57 -12.84 4.28 28.79
N LEU A 58 -13.06 3.30 29.67
CA LEU A 58 -14.38 2.76 29.94
C LEU A 58 -15.22 3.76 30.75
N PRO A 59 -16.57 3.64 30.77
CA PRO A 59 -17.43 4.55 31.50
C PRO A 59 -17.17 4.65 33.01
N ASP A 60 -16.55 3.62 33.60
CA ASP A 60 -16.15 3.60 35.00
C ASP A 60 -14.78 4.24 35.26
N GLY A 61 -14.12 4.77 34.22
CA GLY A 61 -12.81 5.40 34.25
C GLY A 61 -11.62 4.43 34.14
N THR A 62 -11.86 3.13 33.98
CA THR A 62 -10.80 2.16 33.67
C THR A 62 -10.17 2.49 32.32
N LEU A 63 -8.84 2.56 32.28
CA LEU A 63 -8.08 2.84 31.06
C LEU A 63 -7.64 1.53 30.40
N LEU A 64 -7.75 1.49 29.08
CA LEU A 64 -7.14 0.48 28.23
C LEU A 64 -6.12 1.16 27.32
N ILE A 65 -4.94 0.56 27.20
CA ILE A 65 -3.80 1.15 26.50
C ILE A 65 -3.25 0.13 25.52
N ALA A 66 -3.20 0.48 24.24
CA ALA A 66 -2.54 -0.31 23.23
C ALA A 66 -1.04 -0.02 23.25
N GLU A 67 -0.26 -1.10 23.27
CA GLU A 67 1.20 -1.07 23.33
C GLU A 67 1.75 -1.72 22.08
N GLU A 68 2.61 -1.01 21.36
CA GLU A 68 3.27 -1.54 20.16
C GLU A 68 4.31 -2.61 20.47
N GLY A 69 4.68 -2.78 21.74
CA GLY A 69 5.66 -3.77 22.18
C GLY A 69 7.09 -3.27 22.05
N THR A 70 8.06 -4.17 22.02
CA THR A 70 9.50 -3.87 22.05
C THR A 70 10.07 -3.50 20.68
N GLY A 71 9.43 -3.94 19.60
CA GLY A 71 9.93 -3.83 18.23
C GLY A 71 11.09 -4.77 17.89
N ASN A 72 11.33 -5.82 18.69
CA ASN A 72 12.44 -6.77 18.51
C ASN A 72 12.02 -8.08 17.81
N ASP A 73 11.05 -8.02 16.90
CA ASP A 73 10.48 -9.19 16.20
C ASP A 73 9.99 -10.28 17.18
N ASP A 74 9.15 -9.88 18.14
CA ASP A 74 8.61 -10.72 19.20
C ASP A 74 7.08 -10.64 19.30
N LEU A 75 6.51 -11.18 20.38
CA LEU A 75 5.06 -11.15 20.66
C LEU A 75 4.71 -10.23 21.85
N SER A 76 5.40 -9.10 21.98
CA SER A 76 5.25 -8.18 23.12
C SER A 76 4.16 -7.11 22.95
N ALA A 77 3.58 -6.96 21.76
CA ALA A 77 2.46 -6.04 21.56
C ALA A 77 1.20 -6.58 22.24
N GLY A 78 0.29 -5.68 22.62
CA GLY A 78 -0.92 -6.06 23.35
C GLY A 78 -1.70 -4.89 23.91
N VAL A 79 -2.59 -5.18 24.86
CA VAL A 79 -3.40 -4.17 25.56
C VAL A 79 -3.23 -4.30 27.06
N SER A 80 -2.83 -3.21 27.72
CA SER A 80 -2.81 -3.08 29.18
C SER A 80 -4.12 -2.50 29.68
N LEU A 81 -4.49 -2.88 30.91
CA LEU A 81 -5.65 -2.39 31.64
C LEU A 81 -5.18 -1.75 32.94
N ILE A 82 -5.66 -0.54 33.21
CA ILE A 82 -5.41 0.23 34.43
C ILE A 82 -6.77 0.61 35.04
N THR A 83 -7.11 0.01 36.18
CA THR A 83 -8.34 0.38 36.91
C THR A 83 -8.11 1.63 37.74
N LEU A 84 -9.18 2.38 38.05
CA LEU A 84 -9.11 3.51 38.99
C LEU A 84 -8.72 3.11 40.42
N ASN A 85 -8.83 1.83 40.77
CA ASN A 85 -8.40 1.33 42.08
C ASN A 85 -6.91 0.97 42.12
N GLY A 86 -6.16 1.23 41.04
CA GLY A 86 -4.72 1.00 40.94
C GLY A 86 -4.31 -0.41 40.51
N GLU A 87 -5.25 -1.30 40.16
CA GLU A 87 -4.90 -2.59 39.55
C GLU A 87 -4.40 -2.38 38.13
N ILE A 88 -3.24 -2.97 37.81
CA ILE A 88 -2.59 -2.89 36.51
C ILE A 88 -2.17 -4.28 36.03
N GLY A 89 -2.42 -4.55 34.75
CA GLY A 89 -1.92 -5.75 34.10
C GLY A 89 -2.31 -5.86 32.64
N ARG A 90 -1.94 -6.97 32.01
CA ARG A 90 -2.25 -7.25 30.61
C ARG A 90 -3.65 -7.82 30.45
N LEU A 91 -4.46 -7.16 29.64
CA LEU A 91 -5.74 -7.68 29.15
C LEU A 91 -5.49 -8.60 27.95
N ILE A 92 -4.73 -8.11 26.96
CA ILE A 92 -4.37 -8.86 25.75
C ILE A 92 -2.84 -8.93 25.67
N SER A 93 -2.30 -10.11 25.38
CA SER A 93 -0.86 -10.32 25.20
C SER A 93 -0.60 -11.26 24.02
N GLY A 94 0.62 -11.25 23.51
CA GLY A 94 1.04 -12.15 22.43
C GLY A 94 0.74 -11.64 21.02
N LEU A 95 0.55 -10.33 20.85
CA LEU A 95 0.39 -9.74 19.51
C LEU A 95 1.78 -9.46 18.90
N PRO A 96 1.94 -9.56 17.57
CA PRO A 96 3.21 -9.30 16.91
C PRO A 96 3.73 -7.88 17.16
N SER A 97 5.03 -7.78 17.44
CA SER A 97 5.79 -6.54 17.56
C SER A 97 7.08 -6.65 16.77
N SER A 98 7.31 -5.74 15.83
CA SER A 98 8.50 -5.70 14.99
C SER A 98 8.94 -4.26 14.74
N ARG A 99 10.06 -4.11 14.02
CA ARG A 99 10.50 -2.80 13.51
C ARG A 99 10.77 -2.91 12.02
N ASP A 100 9.98 -2.21 11.21
CA ASP A 100 10.21 -2.12 9.77
C ASP A 100 10.77 -0.74 9.45
N SER A 101 11.96 -0.71 8.84
CA SER A 101 12.59 0.52 8.36
C SER A 101 12.66 1.65 9.40
N GLY A 102 12.88 1.28 10.67
CA GLY A 102 12.97 2.24 11.78
C GLY A 102 11.65 2.53 12.49
N ASP A 103 10.49 2.25 11.89
CA ASP A 103 9.18 2.45 12.49
C ASP A 103 8.77 1.22 13.31
N LEU A 104 8.19 1.46 14.48
CA LEU A 104 7.60 0.39 15.29
C LEU A 104 6.36 -0.14 14.58
N SER A 105 6.22 -1.46 14.60
CA SER A 105 5.10 -2.18 13.98
C SER A 105 4.49 -3.07 15.04
N GLY A 106 3.42 -2.57 15.67
CA GLY A 106 2.77 -3.25 16.79
C GLY A 106 1.27 -3.03 16.79
N ALA A 107 0.68 -2.88 17.98
CA ALA A 107 -0.72 -2.51 18.15
C ALA A 107 -0.85 -1.00 18.42
N PRO A 108 -1.04 -0.16 17.39
CA PRO A 108 -1.21 1.29 17.58
C PRO A 108 -2.64 1.66 17.95
N LEU A 109 -3.62 0.88 17.48
CA LEU A 109 -5.02 1.27 17.41
C LEU A 109 -5.85 0.58 18.50
N LEU A 110 -6.65 1.37 19.20
CA LEU A 110 -7.60 0.90 20.23
C LEU A 110 -8.91 1.70 20.18
N ALA A 111 -10.06 1.02 20.18
CA ALA A 111 -11.35 1.69 20.33
C ALA A 111 -12.43 0.84 21.00
N LEU A 112 -13.39 1.52 21.60
CA LEU A 112 -14.63 0.93 22.09
C LEU A 112 -15.74 1.15 21.07
N SER A 113 -16.59 0.14 20.84
CA SER A 113 -17.84 0.33 20.11
C SER A 113 -18.66 1.47 20.74
N PRO A 114 -19.58 2.11 19.99
CA PRO A 114 -20.45 3.15 20.57
C PRO A 114 -21.30 2.67 21.78
N GLY A 115 -21.54 1.36 21.88
CA GLY A 115 -22.22 0.74 23.03
C GLY A 115 -21.30 0.39 24.20
N ASN A 116 -19.98 0.52 24.05
CA ASN A 116 -18.94 0.06 24.98
C ASN A 116 -19.00 -1.44 25.27
N ASP A 117 -19.48 -2.24 24.33
CA ASP A 117 -19.65 -3.70 24.44
C ASP A 117 -18.61 -4.50 23.67
N MET A 118 -17.81 -3.84 22.84
CA MET A 118 -16.76 -4.46 22.05
C MET A 118 -15.52 -3.57 22.05
N LEU A 119 -14.37 -4.16 22.37
CA LEU A 119 -13.05 -3.56 22.16
C LEU A 119 -12.53 -3.95 20.78
N TYR A 120 -12.00 -2.98 20.04
CA TYR A 120 -11.31 -3.16 18.77
C TYR A 120 -9.82 -2.88 18.96
N VAL A 121 -8.99 -3.75 18.40
CA VAL A 121 -7.52 -3.63 18.43
C VAL A 121 -6.99 -3.81 17.01
N GLY A 122 -6.22 -2.83 16.54
CA GLY A 122 -5.51 -2.91 15.26
C GLY A 122 -4.06 -3.32 15.49
N ASN A 123 -3.47 -3.99 14.52
CA ASN A 123 -2.06 -4.37 14.53
C ASN A 123 -1.50 -4.40 13.12
N PHE A 124 -0.25 -3.99 13.00
CA PHE A 124 0.43 -3.92 11.71
C PHE A 124 0.43 -5.29 11.00
N GLY A 125 0.02 -5.30 9.74
CA GLY A 125 0.02 -6.48 8.87
C GLY A 125 -1.06 -7.53 9.15
N ALA A 126 -1.92 -7.34 10.16
CA ALA A 126 -2.89 -8.35 10.58
C ALA A 126 -3.90 -8.71 9.47
N GLY A 127 -4.30 -7.75 8.62
CA GLY A 127 -5.31 -7.97 7.57
C GLY A 127 -6.76 -7.69 8.00
N HIS A 128 -7.00 -7.47 9.30
CA HIS A 128 -8.30 -7.33 9.96
C HIS A 128 -8.11 -6.56 11.29
N LEU A 129 -9.21 -6.26 11.98
CA LEU A 129 -9.18 -5.81 13.39
C LEU A 129 -9.47 -6.98 14.33
N TRP A 130 -8.74 -7.09 15.43
CA TRP A 130 -9.11 -8.00 16.51
C TRP A 130 -10.24 -7.40 17.35
N THR A 131 -11.12 -8.26 17.83
CA THR A 131 -12.23 -7.86 18.69
C THR A 131 -12.29 -8.66 19.98
N LEU A 132 -12.63 -7.98 21.08
CA LEU A 132 -12.85 -8.59 22.39
C LEU A 132 -14.18 -8.08 22.97
N PRO A 133 -15.18 -8.95 23.18
CA PRO A 133 -16.41 -8.57 23.87
C PRO A 133 -16.15 -8.13 25.31
N LEU A 134 -16.79 -7.05 25.73
CA LEU A 134 -16.65 -6.46 27.05
C LEU A 134 -17.91 -6.66 27.92
N PRO A 135 -17.77 -6.87 29.23
CA PRO A 135 -18.91 -6.97 30.14
C PRO A 135 -19.69 -5.64 30.17
N GLN A 136 -21.03 -5.75 30.23
CA GLN A 136 -21.93 -4.58 30.27
C GLN A 136 -22.44 -4.25 31.68
N ASP A 137 -22.65 -5.29 32.50
CA ASP A 137 -23.29 -5.16 33.82
C ASP A 137 -22.30 -5.22 34.98
N GLU A 138 -21.01 -5.44 34.71
CA GLU A 138 -19.96 -5.53 35.71
C GLU A 138 -18.66 -4.85 35.24
N PRO A 139 -17.85 -4.28 36.15
CA PRO A 139 -16.57 -3.69 35.80
C PRO A 139 -15.64 -4.71 35.15
N LEU A 140 -14.89 -4.27 34.14
CA LEU A 140 -13.85 -5.10 33.54
C LEU A 140 -12.72 -5.29 34.56
N THR A 141 -12.34 -6.55 34.79
CA THR A 141 -11.26 -6.90 35.73
C THR A 141 -10.12 -7.59 35.01
N LEU A 142 -8.93 -7.55 35.60
CA LEU A 142 -7.77 -8.25 35.05
C LEU A 142 -8.03 -9.76 35.03
N PRO A 143 -7.86 -10.42 33.88
CA PRO A 143 -8.00 -11.86 33.83
C PRO A 143 -6.81 -12.55 34.51
N SER A 144 -7.00 -13.77 35.00
CA SER A 144 -5.92 -14.57 35.60
C SER A 144 -4.83 -14.95 34.59
N ALA A 145 -5.16 -14.96 33.30
CA ALA A 145 -4.24 -15.04 32.18
C ALA A 145 -4.75 -14.08 31.07
N PRO A 146 -3.87 -13.29 30.43
CA PRO A 146 -4.26 -12.40 29.33
C PRO A 146 -4.87 -13.18 28.16
N PHE A 147 -5.76 -12.52 27.41
CA PHE A 147 -6.28 -13.05 26.16
C PHE A 147 -5.18 -13.11 25.10
N THR A 148 -5.12 -14.23 24.37
CA THR A 148 -4.22 -14.42 23.23
C THR A 148 -4.94 -14.21 21.91
N SER A 149 -4.20 -14.05 20.81
CA SER A 149 -4.79 -13.78 19.48
C SER A 149 -5.80 -14.85 19.03
N GLU A 150 -5.66 -16.09 19.47
CA GLU A 150 -6.58 -17.21 19.16
C GLU A 150 -7.93 -17.11 19.89
N GLN A 151 -8.01 -16.29 20.93
CA GLN A 151 -9.22 -16.05 21.73
C GLN A 151 -9.97 -14.78 21.29
N LEU A 152 -9.39 -14.00 20.37
CA LEU A 152 -9.98 -12.77 19.86
C LEU A 152 -10.87 -13.05 18.64
N GLY A 153 -11.95 -12.28 18.53
CA GLY A 153 -12.74 -12.21 17.31
C GLY A 153 -12.04 -11.41 16.23
N GLN A 154 -12.65 -11.35 15.04
CA GLN A 154 -12.14 -10.59 13.90
C GLN A 154 -13.26 -9.74 13.29
N ALA A 155 -12.90 -8.54 12.86
CA ALA A 155 -13.73 -7.58 12.15
C ALA A 155 -12.93 -7.04 10.94
N MET A 156 -13.59 -6.45 9.95
CA MET A 156 -12.95 -5.91 8.75
C MET A 156 -12.13 -6.96 7.98
N LEU A 157 -12.74 -8.10 7.68
CA LEU A 157 -12.11 -9.20 6.95
C LEU A 157 -11.76 -8.81 5.50
N PRO A 158 -10.71 -9.40 4.89
CA PRO A 158 -10.35 -9.10 3.50
C PRO A 158 -11.45 -9.39 2.48
N LEU A 159 -11.57 -8.53 1.45
CA LEU A 159 -12.44 -8.74 0.27
C LEU A 159 -11.64 -8.56 -1.02
N ASN A 160 -11.50 -9.62 -1.83
CA ASN A 160 -10.78 -9.56 -3.13
C ASN A 160 -9.39 -8.89 -3.04
N ASN A 161 -8.56 -9.32 -2.09
CA ASN A 161 -7.25 -8.75 -1.75
C ASN A 161 -7.26 -7.32 -1.17
N VAL A 162 -8.43 -6.71 -0.96
CA VAL A 162 -8.58 -5.48 -0.19
C VAL A 162 -8.59 -5.82 1.29
N LYS A 163 -7.59 -5.36 2.03
CA LYS A 163 -7.43 -5.61 3.48
C LYS A 163 -6.77 -4.42 4.16
N LEU A 164 -6.90 -4.35 5.48
CA LEU A 164 -6.07 -3.49 6.30
C LEU A 164 -4.63 -4.02 6.28
N THR A 165 -3.65 -3.13 6.23
CA THR A 165 -2.23 -3.47 6.25
C THR A 165 -1.51 -2.70 7.36
N ASN A 166 -1.84 -1.43 7.56
CA ASN A 166 -1.33 -0.65 8.68
C ASN A 166 -2.47 0.22 9.25
N PRO A 167 -3.42 -0.42 9.96
CA PRO A 167 -4.52 0.31 10.57
C PRO A 167 -3.96 1.21 11.68
N PHE A 168 -4.11 2.52 11.52
CA PHE A 168 -3.48 3.50 12.39
C PHE A 168 -4.43 3.95 13.50
N ASP A 169 -5.63 4.39 13.12
CA ASP A 169 -6.66 4.84 14.05
C ASP A 169 -8.08 4.51 13.55
N ILE A 170 -9.07 4.61 14.43
CA ILE A 170 -10.45 4.16 14.21
C ILE A 170 -11.48 5.13 14.77
N THR A 171 -12.58 5.25 14.06
CA THR A 171 -13.83 5.81 14.54
C THR A 171 -15.00 4.95 14.07
N PHE A 172 -16.24 5.42 14.26
CA PHE A 172 -17.43 4.67 13.88
C PHE A 172 -18.37 5.51 13.03
N ASN A 173 -19.00 4.87 12.03
CA ASN A 173 -20.01 5.53 11.22
C ASN A 173 -21.34 5.68 12.00
N GLN A 174 -22.38 6.20 11.34
CA GLN A 174 -23.70 6.42 11.96
C GLN A 174 -24.39 5.13 12.45
N ASP A 175 -24.07 4.00 11.83
CA ASP A 175 -24.62 2.69 12.17
C ASP A 175 -23.77 1.95 13.22
N GLY A 176 -22.68 2.56 13.68
CA GLY A 176 -21.74 1.96 14.63
C GLY A 176 -20.75 0.98 14.02
N LEU A 177 -20.58 0.98 12.70
CA LEU A 177 -19.58 0.16 12.01
C LEU A 177 -18.20 0.84 12.06
N PRO A 178 -17.10 0.05 12.20
CA PRO A 178 -15.73 0.57 12.18
C PRO A 178 -15.39 1.36 10.91
N VAL A 179 -14.72 2.50 11.11
CA VAL A 179 -14.13 3.34 10.07
C VAL A 179 -12.67 3.58 10.44
N VAL A 180 -11.74 3.11 9.62
CA VAL A 180 -10.32 2.96 9.99
C VAL A 180 -9.43 3.67 8.98
N THR A 181 -8.45 4.43 9.45
CA THR A 181 -7.35 4.91 8.61
C THR A 181 -6.33 3.79 8.41
N ASP A 182 -5.92 3.58 7.17
CA ASP A 182 -4.86 2.62 6.84
C ASP A 182 -3.71 3.36 6.16
N ALA A 183 -2.60 3.48 6.88
CA ALA A 183 -1.41 4.22 6.45
C ALA A 183 -0.82 3.63 5.16
N SER A 184 -0.63 2.31 5.10
CA SER A 184 -0.05 1.62 3.94
C SER A 184 -0.98 1.64 2.72
N GLY A 185 -2.28 1.60 2.94
CA GLY A 185 -3.27 1.76 1.89
C GLY A 185 -3.40 3.20 1.39
N ASN A 186 -2.88 4.19 2.10
CA ASN A 186 -3.16 5.60 1.87
C ASN A 186 -4.67 5.86 1.73
N GLY A 187 -5.46 5.45 2.73
CA GLY A 187 -6.90 5.71 2.69
C GLY A 187 -7.67 5.41 3.96
N VAL A 188 -8.99 5.57 3.85
CA VAL A 188 -9.94 5.27 4.92
C VAL A 188 -10.86 4.12 4.50
N ALA A 189 -10.87 3.09 5.32
CA ALA A 189 -11.68 1.89 5.18
C ALA A 189 -12.91 1.93 6.08
N VAL A 190 -13.96 1.24 5.65
CA VAL A 190 -15.17 1.01 6.44
C VAL A 190 -15.52 -0.48 6.37
N GLU A 191 -16.09 -1.00 7.45
CA GLU A 191 -16.65 -2.35 7.45
C GLU A 191 -17.97 -2.39 6.66
N ASN A 192 -18.12 -3.38 5.79
CA ASN A 192 -19.38 -3.70 5.14
C ASN A 192 -20.30 -4.46 6.11
N PRO A 193 -21.63 -4.44 5.91
CA PRO A 193 -22.56 -5.20 6.77
C PRO A 193 -22.30 -6.71 6.87
N ASP A 194 -21.53 -7.29 5.94
CA ASP A 194 -21.12 -8.70 5.97
C ASP A 194 -19.78 -8.95 6.70
N GLY A 195 -19.21 -7.91 7.33
CA GLY A 195 -17.94 -7.95 8.08
C GLY A 195 -16.69 -7.77 7.21
N THR A 196 -16.83 -7.54 5.90
CA THR A 196 -15.68 -7.38 4.99
C THR A 196 -15.22 -5.93 4.85
N THR A 197 -13.97 -5.72 4.47
CA THR A 197 -13.34 -4.39 4.32
C THR A 197 -13.64 -3.76 2.97
N ARG A 198 -13.91 -2.45 2.97
CA ARG A 198 -13.89 -1.61 1.76
C ARG A 198 -13.27 -0.24 2.04
N PHE A 199 -12.35 0.19 1.18
CA PHE A 199 -11.89 1.58 1.17
C PHE A 199 -12.89 2.48 0.45
N PHE A 200 -13.35 3.53 1.12
CA PHE A 200 -14.24 4.51 0.49
C PHE A 200 -13.49 5.76 0.05
N HIS A 201 -12.37 6.10 0.71
CA HIS A 201 -11.54 7.26 0.39
C HIS A 201 -10.06 6.90 0.22
N ARG A 202 -9.38 7.60 -0.69
CA ARG A 202 -7.93 7.58 -0.92
C ARG A 202 -7.46 9.02 -1.06
N PHE A 203 -6.28 9.35 -0.53
CA PHE A 203 -5.81 10.73 -0.52
C PHE A 203 -4.88 11.01 -1.70
N ASP A 204 -5.07 12.18 -2.30
CA ASP A 204 -4.18 12.72 -3.34
C ASP A 204 -2.87 13.24 -2.72
N GLY A 205 -1.83 13.37 -3.55
CA GLY A 205 -0.52 13.88 -3.11
C GLY A 205 -0.59 15.27 -2.46
N LEU A 206 0.15 15.45 -1.37
CA LEU A 206 0.33 16.73 -0.68
C LEU A 206 1.42 17.55 -1.37
N VAL A 207 1.29 18.87 -1.35
CA VAL A 207 2.32 19.77 -1.91
C VAL A 207 3.50 19.84 -0.94
N ASN A 208 4.72 19.60 -1.43
CA ASN A 208 5.90 19.77 -0.60
C ASN A 208 6.15 21.26 -0.28
N PRO A 209 6.23 21.66 1.01
CA PRO A 209 6.47 23.05 1.40
C PRO A 209 7.80 23.63 0.89
N ASP A 210 8.82 22.79 0.73
CA ASP A 210 10.15 23.18 0.24
C ASP A 210 10.23 23.22 -1.29
N ASN A 211 9.29 22.55 -2.00
CA ASN A 211 9.22 22.53 -3.45
C ASN A 211 7.80 22.26 -3.97
N GLU A 212 7.09 23.32 -4.34
CA GLU A 212 5.70 23.26 -4.82
C GLU A 212 5.46 22.38 -6.06
N ASN A 213 6.51 22.01 -6.81
CA ASN A 213 6.40 21.12 -7.97
C ASN A 213 6.53 19.63 -7.61
N LEU A 214 6.80 19.31 -6.34
CA LEU A 214 6.94 17.95 -5.86
C LEU A 214 5.73 17.61 -4.99
N LEU A 215 5.06 16.51 -5.34
CA LEU A 215 4.01 15.93 -4.52
C LEU A 215 4.60 14.88 -3.59
N ILE A 216 4.07 14.83 -2.37
CA ILE A 216 4.40 13.88 -1.32
C ILE A 216 3.20 12.95 -1.16
N ASP A 217 3.45 11.64 -1.04
CA ASP A 217 2.39 10.71 -0.70
C ASP A 217 1.92 10.97 0.75
N PRO A 218 0.63 11.27 0.98
CA PRO A 218 0.09 11.41 2.32
C PRO A 218 0.06 10.05 3.03
N VAL A 219 0.23 10.10 4.35
CA VAL A 219 0.03 8.93 5.21
C VAL A 219 -1.10 9.26 6.20
N PRO A 220 -2.29 8.67 6.06
CA PRO A 220 -3.37 8.93 7.00
C PRO A 220 -3.10 8.28 8.36
N THR A 221 -3.32 9.05 9.42
CA THR A 221 -3.01 8.69 10.81
C THR A 221 -4.29 8.76 11.66
N GLY A 222 -4.44 9.70 12.59
CA GLY A 222 -5.64 9.90 13.40
C GLY A 222 -6.93 10.14 12.63
N ILE A 223 -8.05 9.71 13.20
CA ILE A 223 -9.39 9.92 12.64
C ILE A 223 -10.45 10.10 13.73
N THR A 224 -11.26 11.15 13.58
CA THR A 224 -12.46 11.31 14.41
C THR A 224 -13.66 11.75 13.59
N ARG A 225 -14.84 11.26 13.97
CA ARG A 225 -16.08 11.62 13.29
C ARG A 225 -16.65 12.91 13.87
N VAL A 226 -16.76 13.94 13.03
CA VAL A 226 -17.36 15.24 13.37
C VAL A 226 -18.64 15.40 12.57
N LYS A 227 -19.80 15.21 13.23
CA LYS A 227 -21.12 15.24 12.60
C LYS A 227 -21.20 14.26 11.41
N SER A 228 -21.25 14.73 10.16
CA SER A 228 -21.34 13.89 8.96
C SER A 228 -19.99 13.71 8.24
N GLU A 229 -18.92 14.29 8.77
CA GLU A 229 -17.57 14.25 8.20
C GLU A 229 -16.65 13.42 9.09
N TYR A 230 -15.56 12.94 8.52
CA TYR A 230 -14.44 12.35 9.24
C TYR A 230 -13.25 13.29 9.11
N TYR A 231 -12.74 13.75 10.24
CA TYR A 231 -11.53 14.56 10.30
C TYR A 231 -10.36 13.60 10.37
N VAL A 232 -9.41 13.72 9.44
CA VAL A 232 -8.30 12.79 9.27
C VAL A 232 -7.00 13.59 9.22
N THR A 233 -6.04 13.23 10.06
CA THR A 233 -4.69 13.77 9.98
C THR A 233 -3.89 13.06 8.89
N LEU A 234 -3.21 13.84 8.05
CA LEU A 234 -2.35 13.38 6.99
C LEU A 234 -0.92 13.80 7.29
N LEU A 235 -0.09 12.81 7.52
CA LEU A 235 1.34 12.97 7.69
C LEU A 235 1.96 13.18 6.31
N GLY A 236 2.73 14.27 6.13
CA GLY A 236 3.41 14.56 4.86
C GLY A 236 4.60 13.62 4.69
N GLY A 237 4.45 12.57 3.88
CA GLY A 237 5.37 11.44 3.72
C GLY A 237 6.87 11.73 3.60
N CYS A 238 7.67 10.67 3.71
CA CYS A 238 9.12 10.79 3.85
C CYS A 238 9.84 11.38 2.62
N PRO A 239 10.83 12.29 2.80
CA PRO A 239 11.33 12.84 4.07
C PRO A 239 10.34 13.88 4.62
N TYR A 240 9.87 13.68 5.86
CA TYR A 240 8.77 14.42 6.49
C TYR A 240 9.10 15.93 6.58
N PRO A 241 8.70 16.76 5.61
CA PRO A 241 9.10 18.16 5.61
C PRO A 241 8.32 18.90 6.71
N ALA A 242 8.98 19.88 7.35
CA ALA A 242 8.31 20.71 8.33
C ALA A 242 7.11 21.41 7.68
N GLY A 243 5.94 21.32 8.34
CA GLY A 243 4.68 21.83 7.79
C GLY A 243 4.10 21.06 6.60
N GLY A 244 4.63 19.87 6.27
CA GLY A 244 4.13 19.07 5.14
C GLY A 244 2.84 18.30 5.43
N GLY A 245 2.37 18.27 6.68
CA GLY A 245 1.15 17.58 7.07
C GLY A 245 -0.09 18.47 7.04
N GLU A 246 -1.26 17.83 6.95
CA GLU A 246 -2.57 18.48 6.89
C GLU A 246 -3.58 17.79 7.81
N LEU A 247 -4.61 18.52 8.21
CA LEU A 247 -5.87 17.98 8.72
C LEU A 247 -6.92 18.20 7.64
N VAL A 248 -7.58 17.12 7.22
CA VAL A 248 -8.64 17.17 6.20
C VAL A 248 -9.95 16.65 6.75
N ALA A 249 -11.06 17.11 6.20
CA ALA A 249 -12.38 16.55 6.45
C ALA A 249 -12.86 15.83 5.20
N ILE A 250 -13.23 14.56 5.36
CA ILE A 250 -13.71 13.69 4.29
C ILE A 250 -15.13 13.19 4.56
N ARG A 251 -15.79 12.72 3.50
CA ARG A 251 -17.14 12.15 3.55
C ARG A 251 -17.21 10.84 2.77
N GLU A 252 -18.22 10.02 3.05
CA GLU A 252 -18.36 8.71 2.39
C GLU A 252 -18.67 8.80 0.89
N ASP A 253 -19.15 9.96 0.43
CA ASP A 253 -19.32 10.31 -0.99
C ASP A 253 -18.01 10.73 -1.67
N ARG A 254 -16.87 10.63 -0.96
CA ARG A 254 -15.49 10.95 -1.40
C ARG A 254 -15.18 12.43 -1.51
N GLU A 255 -16.05 13.31 -1.02
CA GLU A 255 -15.70 14.72 -0.87
C GLU A 255 -14.60 14.88 0.17
N GLN A 256 -13.62 15.75 -0.13
CA GLN A 256 -12.54 16.14 0.77
C GLN A 256 -12.43 17.67 0.80
N ARG A 257 -12.14 18.23 1.97
CA ARG A 257 -11.75 19.63 2.14
C ARG A 257 -10.61 19.75 3.15
N LEU A 258 -9.75 20.73 2.93
CA LEU A 258 -8.74 21.13 3.90
C LEU A 258 -9.39 21.74 5.14
N VAL A 259 -8.91 21.37 6.32
CA VAL A 259 -9.31 21.95 7.61
C VAL A 259 -8.18 22.83 8.15
N ALA A 260 -6.96 22.29 8.20
CA ALA A 260 -5.76 23.00 8.60
C ALA A 260 -4.55 22.43 7.84
N ASP A 261 -3.56 23.28 7.54
CA ASP A 261 -2.31 22.92 6.89
C ASP A 261 -1.12 23.27 7.78
N ASN A 262 0.10 23.09 7.24
CA ASN A 262 1.35 23.47 7.91
C ASN A 262 1.57 22.72 9.24
N LEU A 263 1.22 21.44 9.28
CA LEU A 263 1.39 20.57 10.45
C LEU A 263 2.69 19.76 10.39
N ASN A 264 3.29 19.52 11.54
CA ASN A 264 4.48 18.70 11.68
C ASN A 264 4.08 17.32 12.19
N MET A 265 4.04 16.36 11.26
CA MET A 265 3.71 14.97 11.58
C MET A 265 2.45 14.81 12.44
N PRO A 266 1.28 15.31 11.97
CA PRO A 266 0.03 15.14 12.71
C PRO A 266 -0.30 13.65 12.81
N ILE A 267 -0.52 13.17 14.03
CA ILE A 267 -0.61 11.74 14.35
C ILE A 267 -1.97 11.35 14.92
N ASP A 268 -2.67 12.29 15.57
CA ASP A 268 -3.97 12.04 16.17
C ASP A 268 -4.91 13.27 16.09
N VAL A 269 -6.22 13.02 16.04
CA VAL A 269 -7.27 14.03 16.14
C VAL A 269 -8.45 13.49 16.94
N ALA A 270 -8.85 14.18 17.99
CA ALA A 270 -9.93 13.75 18.88
C ALA A 270 -10.96 14.87 19.10
N GLN A 271 -12.23 14.50 19.23
CA GLN A 271 -13.31 15.41 19.59
C GLN A 271 -13.77 15.15 21.02
N ASP A 272 -13.82 16.23 21.82
CA ASP A 272 -14.42 16.23 23.15
C ASP A 272 -15.96 16.31 23.06
N THR A 273 -16.63 15.94 24.13
CA THR A 273 -18.08 16.00 24.34
C THR A 273 -18.67 17.40 24.18
N ASP A 274 -17.88 18.45 24.42
CA ASP A 274 -18.29 19.85 24.21
C ASP A 274 -18.14 20.31 22.74
N GLY A 275 -17.59 19.46 21.87
CA GLY A 275 -17.34 19.70 20.46
C GLY A 275 -15.94 20.22 20.14
N THR A 276 -15.11 20.51 21.14
CA THR A 276 -13.70 20.89 20.97
C THR A 276 -12.95 19.81 20.20
N ILE A 277 -12.17 20.22 19.20
CA ILE A 277 -11.32 19.32 18.42
C ILE A 277 -9.86 19.56 18.80
N TRP A 278 -9.19 18.48 19.18
CA TRP A 278 -7.78 18.43 19.53
C TRP A 278 -6.99 17.79 18.41
N VAL A 279 -5.83 18.32 18.09
CA VAL A 279 -4.91 17.79 17.06
C VAL A 279 -3.54 17.62 17.69
N LEU A 280 -2.95 16.44 17.50
CA LEU A 280 -1.67 16.06 18.07
C LEU A 280 -0.60 15.92 16.98
N GLU A 281 0.48 16.66 17.12
CA GLU A 281 1.68 16.60 16.29
C GLU A 281 2.77 15.80 17.01
N PHE A 282 3.32 14.78 16.35
CA PHE A 282 4.28 13.85 16.94
C PHE A 282 5.65 14.49 17.21
N ALA A 283 6.24 15.09 16.18
CA ALA A 283 7.54 15.72 16.26
C ALA A 283 7.82 16.55 15.00
N THR A 284 8.81 17.43 15.10
CA THR A 284 9.52 17.96 13.94
C THR A 284 10.60 16.98 13.48
N PHE A 285 10.83 16.90 12.17
CA PHE A 285 11.83 16.01 11.58
C PHE A 285 13.06 16.78 11.10
N THR A 286 14.24 16.16 11.16
CA THR A 286 15.48 16.75 10.61
C THR A 286 15.63 16.38 9.13
N PRO A 287 15.66 17.36 8.21
CA PRO A 287 15.59 17.09 6.76
C PRO A 287 16.73 16.22 6.19
N ASP A 288 17.90 16.22 6.83
CA ASP A 288 19.09 15.50 6.35
C ASP A 288 19.13 14.02 6.80
N ALA A 289 18.16 13.58 7.61
CA ALA A 289 18.09 12.21 8.12
C ALA A 289 17.18 11.33 7.24
N SER A 290 17.53 10.05 7.11
CA SER A 290 16.65 9.08 6.45
C SER A 290 15.56 8.62 7.40
N CYS A 291 14.29 8.81 7.04
CA CYS A 291 13.16 8.24 7.80
C CYS A 291 13.32 6.71 7.99
N PHE A 292 13.93 6.02 7.02
CA PHE A 292 14.14 4.58 7.04
C PHE A 292 15.22 4.11 8.03
N SER A 293 15.92 5.05 8.67
CA SER A 293 16.92 4.74 9.70
C SER A 293 16.36 4.83 11.12
N GLY A 294 15.10 5.25 11.28
CA GLY A 294 14.52 5.61 12.59
C GLY A 294 15.20 6.83 13.23
N MET A 295 16.09 7.51 12.51
CA MET A 295 16.79 8.71 12.93
C MET A 295 16.11 9.92 12.30
N GLY A 296 15.98 10.98 13.09
CA GLY A 296 15.64 12.30 12.56
C GLY A 296 14.48 12.99 13.25
N TYR A 297 13.64 12.25 13.98
CA TYR A 297 12.63 12.80 14.87
C TYR A 297 13.30 13.60 16.00
N GLN A 298 12.81 14.82 16.26
CA GLN A 298 13.36 15.70 17.30
C GLN A 298 12.59 15.52 18.61
N GLN A 299 13.30 15.15 19.67
CA GLN A 299 12.75 15.05 21.02
C GLN A 299 12.16 16.38 21.49
N ASN A 300 11.07 16.31 22.27
CA ASN A 300 10.41 17.49 22.86
C ASN A 300 9.97 18.54 21.82
N THR A 301 9.49 18.09 20.66
CA THR A 301 8.93 18.99 19.63
C THR A 301 7.49 18.67 19.26
N GLY A 302 6.88 17.70 19.94
CA GLY A 302 5.46 17.42 19.79
C GLY A 302 4.60 18.56 20.33
N VAL A 303 3.43 18.74 19.72
CA VAL A 303 2.51 19.83 20.01
C VAL A 303 1.10 19.28 20.09
N LEU A 304 0.36 19.67 21.12
CA LEU A 304 -1.08 19.48 21.21
C LEU A 304 -1.76 20.83 20.99
N SER A 305 -2.59 20.89 19.95
CA SER A 305 -3.29 22.10 19.53
C SER A 305 -4.80 21.93 19.62
N LYS A 306 -5.50 23.02 19.91
CA LYS A 306 -6.95 23.13 19.83
C LYS A 306 -7.35 23.76 18.49
N LEU A 307 -8.31 23.16 17.78
CA LEU A 307 -8.88 23.77 16.57
C LEU A 307 -9.91 24.84 16.97
N THR A 308 -9.73 26.05 16.44
CA THR A 308 -10.66 27.17 16.66
C THR A 308 -11.82 27.13 15.67
N ASP A 309 -12.89 27.88 15.97
CA ASP A 309 -14.06 28.01 15.09
C ASP A 309 -13.71 28.62 13.71
N GLU A 310 -12.63 29.40 13.64
CA GLU A 310 -12.09 29.98 12.41
C GLU A 310 -11.26 28.98 11.57
N GLY A 311 -11.05 27.76 12.06
CA GLY A 311 -10.25 26.74 11.38
C GLY A 311 -8.74 26.92 11.57
N THR A 312 -8.31 27.64 12.61
CA THR A 312 -6.89 27.77 12.96
C THR A 312 -6.54 26.86 14.14
N LEU A 313 -5.28 26.43 14.25
CA LEU A 313 -4.81 25.64 15.39
C LEU A 313 -4.10 26.53 16.40
N GLU A 314 -4.61 26.51 17.64
CA GLU A 314 -4.02 27.19 18.80
C GLU A 314 -3.19 26.18 19.60
N PRO A 315 -1.86 26.33 19.69
CA PRO A 315 -1.02 25.44 20.51
C PRO A 315 -1.37 25.60 21.99
N ILE A 316 -1.74 24.49 22.63
CA ILE A 316 -2.10 24.46 24.06
C ILE A 316 -0.97 23.86 24.89
N VAL A 317 -0.37 22.76 24.43
CA VAL A 317 0.81 22.17 25.07
C VAL A 317 1.90 21.98 24.02
N THR A 318 3.08 22.49 24.32
CA THR A 318 4.29 22.35 23.49
C THR A 318 5.34 21.54 24.23
N GLU A 319 6.38 21.13 23.50
CA GLU A 319 7.51 20.36 24.05
C GLU A 319 7.13 18.97 24.54
N LEU A 320 6.04 18.38 24.01
CA LEU A 320 5.70 16.98 24.26
C LEU A 320 6.77 16.08 23.63
N ASN A 321 7.13 15.01 24.34
CA ASN A 321 8.14 14.08 23.86
C ASN A 321 7.49 12.87 23.19
N TYR A 322 7.39 12.93 21.86
CA TYR A 322 6.85 11.87 21.00
C TYR A 322 5.46 11.38 21.45
N PRO A 323 4.46 12.29 21.48
CA PRO A 323 3.13 11.93 21.92
C PRO A 323 2.43 11.05 20.87
N GLY A 324 1.71 10.01 21.30
CA GLY A 324 1.11 9.00 20.42
C GLY A 324 -0.38 9.19 20.14
N ALA A 325 -1.16 9.49 21.18
CA ALA A 325 -2.61 9.70 21.10
C ALA A 325 -3.06 10.72 22.15
N VAL A 326 -4.22 11.34 21.93
CA VAL A 326 -4.91 12.24 22.86
C VAL A 326 -6.34 11.74 23.11
N LEU A 327 -6.69 11.58 24.39
CA LEU A 327 -8.02 11.17 24.81
C LEU A 327 -8.66 12.27 25.70
N PRO A 328 -9.70 12.95 25.20
CA PRO A 328 -10.51 13.84 26.03
C PRO A 328 -11.30 13.09 27.10
N MET A 329 -11.26 13.60 28.34
CA MET A 329 -11.96 13.02 29.48
C MET A 329 -13.24 13.80 29.82
N PRO A 330 -14.28 13.16 30.40
CA PRO A 330 -15.55 13.84 30.72
C PRO A 330 -15.46 15.02 31.69
N ASP A 331 -14.36 15.15 32.44
CA ASP A 331 -14.09 16.26 33.36
C ASP A 331 -13.39 17.45 32.68
N GLY A 332 -13.15 17.38 31.36
CA GLY A 332 -12.46 18.39 30.57
C GLY A 332 -10.94 18.31 30.62
N SER A 333 -10.37 17.31 31.31
CA SER A 333 -8.94 17.00 31.23
C SER A 333 -8.62 16.13 30.01
N LEU A 334 -7.34 15.97 29.70
CA LEU A 334 -6.88 15.13 28.60
C LEU A 334 -5.89 14.08 29.08
N LEU A 335 -5.91 12.89 28.49
CA LEU A 335 -4.82 11.93 28.58
C LEU A 335 -4.01 11.94 27.28
N VAL A 336 -2.68 11.86 27.38
CA VAL A 336 -1.78 11.78 26.23
C VAL A 336 -0.76 10.67 26.45
N SER A 337 -0.58 9.78 25.47
CA SER A 337 0.51 8.79 25.52
C SER A 337 1.82 9.43 25.10
N GLU A 338 2.92 9.10 25.78
CA GLU A 338 4.27 9.35 25.29
C GLU A 338 4.93 8.02 24.95
N VAL A 339 5.14 7.80 23.64
CA VAL A 339 5.47 6.49 23.09
C VAL A 339 6.80 5.97 23.66
N PHE A 340 7.92 6.61 23.34
CA PHE A 340 9.23 6.05 23.69
C PHE A 340 9.63 6.21 25.16
N ASN A 341 8.90 7.02 25.93
CA ASN A 341 9.08 7.09 27.38
C ASN A 341 8.24 6.03 28.12
N GLY A 342 7.29 5.39 27.44
CA GLY A 342 6.43 4.40 28.06
C GLY A 342 5.47 4.99 29.09
N ARG A 343 4.96 6.21 28.85
CA ARG A 343 4.15 6.97 29.83
C ARG A 343 2.77 7.34 29.32
N ILE A 344 1.82 7.47 30.25
CA ILE A 344 0.56 8.19 30.05
C ILE A 344 0.60 9.46 30.87
N LEU A 345 0.41 10.59 30.21
CA LEU A 345 0.30 11.92 30.80
C LEU A 345 -1.16 12.26 31.02
N HIS A 346 -1.43 13.01 32.09
CA HIS A 346 -2.70 13.67 32.34
C HIS A 346 -2.49 15.18 32.32
N ILE A 347 -3.36 15.87 31.58
CA ILE A 347 -3.31 17.31 31.35
C ILE A 347 -4.59 17.91 31.92
N ALA A 348 -4.46 18.53 33.08
CA ALA A 348 -5.54 19.28 33.71
C ALA A 348 -5.41 20.77 33.38
N PHE A 349 -6.53 21.50 33.40
CA PHE A 349 -6.55 22.93 33.12
C PHE A 349 -6.93 23.71 34.38
N GLY A 350 -6.00 24.53 34.88
CA GLY A 350 -6.17 25.31 36.11
C GLY A 350 -5.88 26.79 35.91
N GLU A 351 -6.27 27.65 36.85
CA GLU A 351 -5.87 29.06 36.80
C GLU A 351 -4.35 29.19 37.03
N GLU A 352 -3.73 30.20 36.41
CA GLU A 352 -2.31 30.47 36.56
C GLU A 352 -1.95 30.68 38.06
N GLY A 353 -1.01 29.87 38.57
CA GLY A 353 -0.58 29.91 39.98
C GLY A 353 -1.41 29.10 40.97
N THR A 354 -2.49 28.42 40.54
CA THR A 354 -3.19 27.41 41.33
C THR A 354 -2.80 26.02 40.87
N GLN A 355 -2.32 25.14 41.74
CA GLN A 355 -2.20 23.72 41.38
C GLN A 355 -3.59 23.07 41.39
N VAL A 356 -3.94 22.40 40.30
CA VAL A 356 -5.06 21.47 40.26
C VAL A 356 -4.60 20.24 41.04
N SER A 357 -5.30 19.90 42.11
CA SER A 357 -4.97 18.75 42.94
C SER A 357 -5.20 17.47 42.13
N THR A 358 -4.13 16.74 41.81
CA THR A 358 -4.21 15.39 41.23
C THR A 358 -4.93 14.40 42.15
N ASP A 359 -4.91 14.66 43.47
CA ASP A 359 -5.53 13.82 44.50
C ASP A 359 -7.07 13.84 44.46
N GLU A 360 -7.70 14.86 43.85
CA GLU A 360 -9.17 14.91 43.74
C GLU A 360 -9.71 14.11 42.53
N GLN A 361 -8.85 13.74 41.57
CA GLN A 361 -9.24 13.10 40.31
C GLN A 361 -8.83 11.62 40.19
N GLY A 362 -8.17 11.05 41.20
CA GLY A 362 -8.03 9.60 41.35
C GLY A 362 -6.90 8.92 40.56
N PHE A 363 -5.95 9.67 40.01
CA PHE A 363 -4.80 9.10 39.29
C PHE A 363 -3.51 9.22 40.12
N GLU A 364 -3.25 8.25 41.01
CA GLU A 364 -1.89 8.05 41.53
C GLU A 364 -1.00 7.53 40.40
N THR A 365 0.26 7.99 40.31
CA THR A 365 1.20 7.44 39.34
C THR A 365 1.41 5.95 39.63
N VAL A 366 1.15 5.11 38.64
CA VAL A 366 1.34 3.67 38.78
C VAL A 366 2.43 3.17 37.83
N ALA A 367 3.37 2.40 38.39
CA ALA A 367 4.38 1.70 37.60
C ALA A 367 3.81 0.38 37.08
N VAL A 368 3.74 0.24 35.76
CA VAL A 368 3.39 -1.01 35.09
C VAL A 368 4.57 -1.96 35.23
N GLY A 369 4.34 -3.15 35.79
CA GLY A 369 5.37 -4.18 35.85
C GLY A 369 5.73 -4.70 34.45
N GLU A 370 6.92 -5.26 34.28
CA GLU A 370 7.35 -5.88 33.01
C GLU A 370 6.27 -6.84 32.48
N PRO A 371 5.68 -6.57 31.31
CA PRO A 371 4.62 -7.41 30.78
C PRO A 371 5.18 -8.80 30.45
N VAL A 372 4.41 -9.84 30.75
CA VAL A 372 4.79 -11.21 30.40
C VAL A 372 4.38 -11.49 28.96
N TYR A 373 5.37 -11.59 28.08
CA TYR A 373 5.22 -12.00 26.69
C TYR A 373 6.16 -13.17 26.37
N ARG A 374 5.98 -13.77 25.19
CA ARG A 374 6.83 -14.87 24.71
C ARG A 374 7.82 -14.33 23.68
N GLU A 375 9.10 -14.44 23.98
CA GLU A 375 10.13 -14.33 22.95
C GLU A 375 10.03 -15.49 21.96
N ILE A 376 10.38 -15.24 20.70
CA ILE A 376 10.49 -16.29 19.69
C ILE A 376 11.79 -17.08 19.95
N ALA A 377 11.69 -18.09 20.81
CA ALA A 377 12.82 -18.94 21.15
C ALA A 377 13.16 -19.97 20.05
N ASP A 378 12.17 -20.37 19.26
CA ASP A 378 12.28 -21.31 18.16
C ASP A 378 11.54 -20.78 16.93
N VAL A 379 12.31 -20.30 15.96
CA VAL A 379 11.82 -19.72 14.70
C VAL A 379 11.03 -20.75 13.91
N ASP A 380 11.39 -22.03 13.95
CA ASP A 380 10.71 -23.05 13.15
C ASP A 380 9.29 -23.31 13.65
N THR A 381 9.12 -23.38 14.97
CA THR A 381 7.80 -23.47 15.59
C THR A 381 6.95 -22.25 15.27
N ALA A 382 7.53 -21.04 15.31
CA ALA A 382 6.82 -19.81 15.00
C ALA A 382 6.39 -19.74 13.52
N LEU A 383 7.30 -20.04 12.59
CA LEU A 383 7.00 -20.09 11.16
C LEU A 383 5.96 -21.16 10.83
N THR A 384 6.03 -22.33 11.46
CA THR A 384 5.02 -23.39 11.28
C THR A 384 3.62 -22.93 11.68
N ALA A 385 3.51 -22.18 12.78
CA ALA A 385 2.24 -21.59 13.20
C ALA A 385 1.72 -20.56 12.18
N VAL A 386 2.59 -19.71 11.63
CA VAL A 386 2.25 -18.73 10.58
C VAL A 386 1.81 -19.44 9.30
N ILE A 387 2.55 -20.45 8.84
CA ILE A 387 2.23 -21.26 7.65
C ILE A 387 0.86 -21.91 7.80
N THR A 388 0.61 -22.54 8.95
CA THR A 388 -0.67 -23.21 9.25
C THR A 388 -1.82 -22.21 9.31
N ARG A 389 -1.64 -21.09 10.04
CA ARG A 389 -2.66 -20.06 10.22
C ARG A 389 -3.08 -19.42 8.90
N ASN A 390 -2.11 -19.15 8.01
CA ASN A 390 -2.36 -18.51 6.73
C ASN A 390 -2.59 -19.51 5.59
N ASN A 391 -2.60 -20.81 5.88
CA ASN A 391 -2.71 -21.89 4.89
C ASN A 391 -1.73 -21.67 3.71
N LEU A 392 -0.48 -21.32 4.02
CA LEU A 392 0.54 -21.10 3.00
C LEU A 392 0.90 -22.44 2.37
N THR A 393 0.96 -22.47 1.05
CA THR A 393 1.36 -23.64 0.28
C THR A 393 2.58 -23.32 -0.58
N PRO A 394 3.42 -24.31 -0.91
CA PRO A 394 4.50 -24.11 -1.88
C PRO A 394 3.96 -23.58 -3.20
N HIS A 395 4.74 -22.75 -3.88
CA HIS A 395 4.37 -22.25 -5.19
C HIS A 395 4.26 -23.42 -6.20
N PRO A 396 3.15 -23.56 -6.96
CA PRO A 396 2.91 -24.72 -7.83
C PRO A 396 3.77 -24.72 -9.11
N GLY A 397 4.77 -23.83 -9.20
CA GLY A 397 5.52 -23.61 -10.44
C GLY A 397 6.33 -24.84 -10.86
N ALA A 398 6.85 -25.60 -9.89
CA ALA A 398 7.56 -26.85 -10.16
C ALA A 398 6.68 -27.88 -10.87
N ASP A 399 5.39 -27.97 -10.52
CA ASP A 399 4.43 -28.89 -11.14
C ASP A 399 4.03 -28.47 -12.56
N LEU A 400 4.12 -27.15 -12.84
CA LEU A 400 3.82 -26.58 -14.17
C LEU A 400 5.01 -26.66 -15.13
N ARG A 401 6.20 -27.01 -14.64
CA ARG A 401 7.43 -27.03 -15.42
C ARG A 401 7.43 -28.19 -16.41
N GLU A 402 7.60 -27.86 -17.69
CA GLU A 402 7.68 -28.86 -18.74
C GLU A 402 9.08 -29.52 -18.74
N GLY A 403 9.11 -30.85 -18.91
CA GLY A 403 10.35 -31.62 -19.03
C GLY A 403 10.90 -31.67 -20.46
N ASP A 404 11.82 -32.60 -20.71
CA ASP A 404 12.31 -32.93 -22.07
C ASP A 404 11.28 -33.79 -22.83
N THR A 405 10.12 -33.21 -23.15
CA THR A 405 9.06 -33.91 -23.89
C THR A 405 9.17 -33.66 -25.41
N PRO A 406 8.62 -34.55 -26.27
CA PRO A 406 8.57 -34.31 -27.72
C PRO A 406 7.86 -32.99 -28.09
N LEU A 407 6.85 -32.59 -27.31
CA LEU A 407 6.15 -31.31 -27.49
C LEU A 407 7.07 -30.13 -27.19
N ALA A 408 7.83 -30.18 -26.09
CA ALA A 408 8.79 -29.13 -25.73
C ALA A 408 9.97 -29.06 -26.72
N GLN A 409 10.41 -30.21 -27.27
CA GLN A 409 11.43 -30.24 -28.31
C GLN A 409 10.95 -29.60 -29.61
N LEU A 410 9.72 -29.93 -30.06
CA LEU A 410 9.11 -29.26 -31.20
C LEU A 410 8.99 -27.74 -30.96
N GLY A 411 8.59 -27.34 -29.75
CA GLY A 411 8.57 -25.95 -29.33
C GLY A 411 9.93 -25.26 -29.43
N GLN A 412 10.98 -25.94 -28.97
CA GLN A 412 12.36 -25.44 -29.04
C GLN A 412 12.77 -25.25 -30.50
N ASP A 413 12.54 -26.24 -31.35
CA ASP A 413 12.89 -26.17 -32.77
C ASP A 413 12.19 -24.96 -33.43
N LEU A 414 10.90 -24.75 -33.14
CA LEU A 414 10.13 -23.59 -33.63
C LEU A 414 10.62 -22.25 -33.06
N PHE A 415 11.00 -22.20 -31.78
CA PHE A 415 11.42 -20.97 -31.10
C PHE A 415 12.72 -20.39 -31.67
N PHE A 416 13.62 -21.27 -32.14
CA PHE A 416 14.91 -20.87 -32.70
C PHE A 416 14.89 -20.77 -34.25
N ASP A 417 13.91 -21.36 -34.93
CA ASP A 417 13.84 -21.34 -36.39
C ASP A 417 13.19 -20.03 -36.91
N PRO A 418 13.85 -19.30 -37.82
CA PRO A 418 13.26 -18.10 -38.42
C PRO A 418 12.08 -18.39 -39.37
N LEU A 419 11.73 -19.66 -39.62
CA LEU A 419 10.62 -20.07 -40.49
C LEU A 419 9.26 -19.52 -40.05
N LEU A 420 9.11 -19.07 -38.80
CA LEU A 420 7.90 -18.40 -38.31
C LEU A 420 7.86 -16.88 -38.59
N SER A 421 8.92 -16.29 -39.14
CA SER A 421 8.95 -14.88 -39.56
C SER A 421 8.70 -14.74 -41.05
N GLY A 422 8.04 -13.66 -41.48
CA GLY A 422 7.72 -13.45 -42.90
C GLY A 422 8.96 -13.47 -43.78
N ASP A 423 10.00 -12.71 -43.40
CA ASP A 423 11.25 -12.56 -44.15
C ASP A 423 12.26 -13.69 -43.90
N LYS A 424 11.92 -14.68 -43.06
CA LYS A 424 12.78 -15.83 -42.68
C LYS A 424 14.15 -15.39 -42.16
N ASN A 425 14.19 -14.29 -41.42
CA ASN A 425 15.42 -13.68 -40.91
C ASN A 425 15.45 -13.49 -39.38
N ILE A 426 14.33 -13.71 -38.69
CA ILE A 426 14.22 -13.56 -37.24
C ILE A 426 13.41 -14.71 -36.63
N SER A 427 13.75 -15.11 -35.42
CA SER A 427 13.01 -16.08 -34.61
C SER A 427 12.68 -15.51 -33.24
N CYS A 428 11.84 -16.20 -32.46
CA CYS A 428 11.56 -15.82 -31.07
C CYS A 428 12.88 -15.66 -30.29
N ALA A 429 13.83 -16.57 -30.48
CA ALA A 429 15.15 -16.54 -29.85
C ALA A 429 16.02 -15.33 -30.19
N THR A 430 15.73 -14.60 -31.28
CA THR A 430 16.50 -13.39 -31.60
C THR A 430 16.20 -12.25 -30.63
N CYS A 431 14.93 -12.12 -30.20
CA CYS A 431 14.48 -11.13 -29.22
C CYS A 431 14.45 -11.70 -27.78
N HIS A 432 14.45 -13.02 -27.62
CA HIS A 432 14.40 -13.72 -26.35
C HIS A 432 15.60 -14.65 -26.18
N HIS A 433 16.80 -14.12 -26.40
CA HIS A 433 18.00 -14.96 -26.47
C HIS A 433 18.45 -15.43 -25.06
N PRO A 434 18.81 -16.72 -24.87
CA PRO A 434 19.22 -17.22 -23.55
C PRO A 434 20.42 -16.50 -22.93
N SER A 435 21.38 -16.04 -23.74
CA SER A 435 22.54 -15.29 -23.25
C SER A 435 22.21 -13.90 -22.71
N LEU A 436 20.96 -13.45 -22.92
CA LEU A 436 20.45 -12.15 -22.52
C LEU A 436 19.25 -12.31 -21.57
N ALA A 437 19.27 -13.37 -20.75
CA ALA A 437 18.21 -13.72 -19.81
C ALA A 437 16.83 -13.85 -20.48
N MET A 438 16.79 -14.44 -21.67
CA MET A 438 15.59 -14.62 -22.48
C MET A 438 14.90 -13.30 -22.87
N ALA A 439 15.67 -12.23 -23.01
CA ALA A 439 15.24 -10.92 -23.46
C ALA A 439 16.21 -10.39 -24.54
N ASP A 440 16.01 -9.14 -24.99
CA ASP A 440 16.82 -8.51 -26.04
C ASP A 440 17.96 -7.65 -25.47
N ALA A 441 17.98 -7.38 -24.16
CA ALA A 441 18.96 -6.48 -23.52
C ALA A 441 19.10 -5.09 -24.18
N ARG A 442 18.07 -4.65 -24.90
CA ARG A 442 17.90 -3.30 -25.47
C ARG A 442 16.69 -2.62 -24.82
N VAL A 443 16.71 -1.29 -24.81
CA VAL A 443 15.54 -0.49 -24.40
C VAL A 443 14.37 -0.74 -25.36
N LEU A 444 14.65 -0.74 -26.67
CA LEU A 444 13.70 -1.08 -27.73
C LEU A 444 14.35 -2.03 -28.77
N PRO A 445 13.69 -3.14 -29.13
CA PRO A 445 14.16 -4.06 -30.16
C PRO A 445 14.09 -3.47 -31.56
N ILE A 446 14.98 -3.94 -32.44
CA ILE A 446 14.95 -3.61 -33.88
C ILE A 446 13.97 -4.52 -34.65
N GLY A 447 13.71 -5.74 -34.15
CA GLY A 447 12.81 -6.68 -34.80
C GLY A 447 13.35 -7.24 -36.12
N THR A 448 12.49 -7.40 -37.13
CA THR A 448 12.83 -8.00 -38.45
C THR A 448 13.93 -7.26 -39.21
N SER A 449 14.27 -6.03 -38.81
CA SER A 449 15.15 -5.14 -39.56
C SER A 449 16.59 -5.09 -39.08
N GLY A 450 16.97 -6.00 -38.18
CA GLY A 450 18.29 -5.98 -37.56
C GLY A 450 19.08 -7.26 -37.79
N ASN A 451 20.40 -7.15 -37.87
CA ASN A 451 21.33 -8.27 -37.75
C ASN A 451 21.88 -8.36 -36.31
N GLU A 452 22.75 -9.35 -36.05
CA GLU A 452 23.37 -9.60 -34.73
C GLU A 452 22.37 -9.90 -33.60
N LEU A 453 22.84 -9.90 -32.35
CA LEU A 453 22.05 -10.15 -31.14
C LEU A 453 22.16 -9.01 -30.13
N GLY A 454 21.09 -8.77 -29.37
CA GLY A 454 20.98 -7.78 -28.31
C GLY A 454 21.63 -6.41 -28.54
N PRO A 455 22.54 -5.94 -27.65
CA PRO A 455 23.17 -4.62 -27.79
C PRO A 455 23.94 -4.43 -29.10
N GLN A 456 24.36 -5.51 -29.75
CA GLN A 456 25.10 -5.49 -31.01
C GLN A 456 24.20 -5.38 -32.24
N ARG A 457 22.86 -5.46 -32.09
CA ARG A 457 21.95 -5.34 -33.23
C ARG A 457 22.01 -3.97 -33.88
N ASP A 458 22.14 -3.98 -35.20
CA ASP A 458 22.10 -2.79 -36.06
C ASP A 458 21.15 -3.00 -37.23
N PHE A 459 20.62 -1.89 -37.78
CA PHE A 459 19.71 -1.94 -38.93
C PHE A 459 20.43 -2.44 -40.19
N VAL A 460 19.80 -3.40 -40.88
CA VAL A 460 20.25 -3.80 -42.22
C VAL A 460 19.69 -2.86 -43.29
N THR A 461 20.46 -2.65 -44.36
CA THR A 461 20.05 -1.77 -45.47
C THR A 461 19.09 -2.44 -46.45
N GLU A 462 19.13 -3.77 -46.53
CA GLU A 462 18.33 -4.58 -47.45
C GLU A 462 17.72 -5.76 -46.71
N VAL A 463 16.53 -6.18 -47.15
CA VAL A 463 15.80 -7.35 -46.62
C VAL A 463 15.55 -8.31 -47.77
N THR A 464 15.82 -9.59 -47.52
CA THR A 464 15.47 -10.68 -48.45
C THR A 464 14.02 -11.07 -48.24
N LEU A 465 13.22 -11.01 -49.30
CA LEU A 465 11.81 -11.42 -49.28
C LEU A 465 11.70 -12.93 -49.44
N ALA A 466 10.75 -13.54 -48.72
CA ALA A 466 10.43 -14.95 -48.95
C ALA A 466 9.65 -15.13 -50.28
N PRO A 467 9.73 -16.32 -50.93
CA PRO A 467 9.05 -16.59 -52.20
C PRO A 467 7.55 -16.31 -52.24
N GLU A 468 6.89 -16.40 -51.09
CA GLU A 468 5.47 -16.13 -50.87
C GLU A 468 5.12 -14.64 -50.70
N ALA A 469 6.09 -13.73 -50.82
CA ALA A 469 5.83 -12.29 -50.80
C ALA A 469 4.86 -11.89 -51.92
N ASN A 470 4.14 -10.78 -51.70
CA ASN A 470 3.22 -10.22 -52.70
C ASN A 470 3.95 -10.03 -54.04
N PRO A 471 3.41 -10.54 -55.17
CA PRO A 471 4.04 -10.39 -56.48
C PRO A 471 4.40 -8.96 -56.89
N SER A 472 3.71 -7.94 -56.36
CA SER A 472 4.09 -6.54 -56.58
C SER A 472 5.44 -6.19 -55.93
N LYS A 473 5.69 -6.65 -54.70
CA LYS A 473 6.95 -6.43 -53.98
C LYS A 473 8.13 -7.13 -54.64
N LEU A 474 7.87 -8.29 -55.26
CA LEU A 474 8.88 -9.04 -56.00
C LEU A 474 9.29 -8.37 -57.32
N GLN A 475 8.40 -7.58 -57.94
CA GLN A 475 8.68 -6.87 -59.19
C GLN A 475 9.65 -5.69 -59.02
N ASP A 476 9.65 -5.08 -57.84
CA ASP A 476 10.48 -3.91 -57.51
C ASP A 476 11.82 -4.28 -56.86
N GLY A 477 12.05 -5.57 -56.58
CA GLY A 477 13.25 -6.08 -55.90
C GLY A 477 14.40 -6.47 -56.83
N ILE A 478 15.60 -6.55 -56.25
CA ILE A 478 16.81 -7.01 -56.92
C ILE A 478 16.85 -8.53 -56.84
N VAL A 479 16.87 -9.20 -57.99
CA VAL A 479 16.92 -10.67 -58.06
C VAL A 479 18.36 -11.15 -58.09
N ASP A 480 18.73 -11.99 -57.13
CA ASP A 480 19.99 -12.71 -57.15
C ASP A 480 19.99 -13.75 -58.29
N PRO A 481 20.93 -13.68 -59.24
CA PRO A 481 20.92 -14.53 -60.43
C PRO A 481 21.29 -16.00 -60.16
N GLU A 482 21.89 -16.32 -59.02
CA GLU A 482 22.33 -17.67 -58.66
C GLU A 482 21.26 -18.40 -57.82
N THR A 483 20.65 -17.68 -56.89
CA THR A 483 19.71 -18.26 -55.91
C THR A 483 18.25 -17.95 -56.24
N GLY A 484 17.99 -16.94 -57.08
CA GLY A 484 16.64 -16.44 -57.34
C GLY A 484 16.01 -15.67 -56.17
N ALA A 485 16.77 -15.43 -55.10
CA ALA A 485 16.30 -14.64 -53.96
C ALA A 485 16.06 -13.19 -54.38
N VAL A 486 15.01 -12.58 -53.83
CA VAL A 486 14.65 -11.18 -54.13
C VAL A 486 14.95 -10.33 -52.90
N THR A 487 15.80 -9.31 -53.07
CA THR A 487 16.08 -8.32 -52.01
C THR A 487 15.40 -7.00 -52.33
N VAL A 488 14.96 -6.31 -51.27
CA VAL A 488 14.41 -4.95 -51.35
C VAL A 488 15.14 -4.05 -50.37
N HIS A 489 15.13 -2.74 -50.63
CA HIS A 489 15.57 -1.77 -49.63
C HIS A 489 14.74 -1.94 -48.36
N ASN A 490 15.38 -1.99 -47.20
CA ASN A 490 14.70 -2.20 -45.94
C ASN A 490 13.69 -1.06 -45.66
N PRO A 491 12.37 -1.33 -45.63
CA PRO A 491 11.36 -0.28 -45.44
C PRO A 491 11.23 0.19 -43.98
N PHE A 492 11.88 -0.50 -43.03
CA PHE A 492 11.76 -0.20 -41.59
C PHE A 492 13.07 0.30 -40.97
N ILE A 493 14.03 0.78 -41.77
CA ILE A 493 15.26 1.40 -41.23
C ILE A 493 14.89 2.54 -40.27
N GLY A 494 15.45 2.48 -39.05
CA GLY A 494 15.20 3.48 -38.01
C GLY A 494 13.88 3.30 -37.24
N GLN A 495 13.10 2.26 -37.55
CA GLN A 495 11.87 1.92 -36.82
C GLN A 495 12.15 0.81 -35.81
N PHE A 496 11.85 1.08 -34.54
CA PHE A 496 11.97 0.11 -33.46
C PHE A 496 10.60 -0.52 -33.15
N VAL A 497 10.62 -1.73 -32.58
CA VAL A 497 9.44 -2.28 -31.91
C VAL A 497 9.12 -1.36 -30.72
N PRO A 498 7.86 -0.90 -30.54
CA PRO A 498 7.52 0.19 -29.60
C PRO A 498 7.54 -0.22 -28.12
N ARG A 499 8.09 -1.39 -27.79
CA ARG A 499 8.14 -1.97 -26.44
C ARG A 499 9.36 -2.87 -26.32
N ASN A 500 9.88 -3.01 -25.11
CA ASN A 500 10.94 -3.96 -24.83
C ASN A 500 10.45 -5.41 -25.00
N SER A 501 11.37 -6.31 -25.37
CA SER A 501 11.11 -7.74 -25.32
C SER A 501 11.15 -8.19 -23.85
N PRO A 502 10.04 -8.71 -23.30
CA PRO A 502 10.03 -9.23 -21.93
C PRO A 502 10.87 -10.50 -21.84
N THR A 503 11.28 -10.88 -20.63
CA THR A 503 11.88 -12.19 -20.41
C THR A 503 10.81 -13.28 -20.53
N VAL A 504 11.17 -14.47 -21.04
CA VAL A 504 10.30 -15.66 -20.99
C VAL A 504 10.43 -16.43 -19.66
N LEU A 505 11.42 -16.08 -18.83
CA LEU A 505 11.62 -16.70 -17.52
C LEU A 505 10.37 -16.48 -16.66
N ASN A 506 9.81 -17.57 -16.12
CA ASN A 506 8.58 -17.54 -15.32
C ASN A 506 7.33 -16.93 -15.99
N ALA A 507 7.34 -16.66 -17.30
CA ALA A 507 6.19 -16.09 -18.00
C ALA A 507 4.92 -16.98 -17.90
N ALA A 508 5.12 -18.29 -17.79
CA ALA A 508 4.05 -19.28 -17.58
C ALA A 508 3.23 -19.08 -16.30
N LEU A 509 3.78 -18.33 -15.32
CA LEU A 509 3.12 -18.07 -14.03
C LEU A 509 2.26 -16.81 -14.06
N LEU A 510 2.33 -16.02 -15.14
CA LEU A 510 1.60 -14.76 -15.26
C LEU A 510 0.17 -15.01 -15.77
N PRO A 511 -0.86 -14.58 -15.03
CA PRO A 511 -2.26 -14.69 -15.48
C PRO A 511 -2.58 -13.73 -16.63
N VAL A 512 -1.75 -12.71 -16.83
CA VAL A 512 -1.86 -11.70 -17.87
C VAL A 512 -0.54 -11.65 -18.64
N GLN A 513 -0.63 -11.83 -19.96
CA GLN A 513 0.50 -11.76 -20.88
C GLN A 513 0.48 -10.40 -21.59
N PHE A 514 1.67 -9.94 -21.96
CA PHE A 514 1.95 -8.57 -22.43
C PHE A 514 1.69 -7.49 -21.36
N TRP A 515 2.45 -6.39 -21.44
CA TRP A 515 2.32 -5.26 -20.51
C TRP A 515 0.95 -4.56 -20.59
N ASP A 516 0.28 -4.64 -21.75
CA ASP A 516 -1.03 -4.03 -22.01
C ASP A 516 -2.20 -4.99 -21.75
N GLY A 517 -1.92 -6.19 -21.24
CA GLY A 517 -2.92 -7.19 -20.87
C GLY A 517 -3.79 -7.70 -22.00
N ARG A 518 -3.35 -7.59 -23.26
CA ARG A 518 -4.13 -8.02 -24.43
C ARG A 518 -4.39 -9.53 -24.51
N VAL A 519 -3.80 -10.33 -23.62
CA VAL A 519 -4.03 -11.76 -23.45
C VAL A 519 -4.12 -12.05 -21.95
N GLU A 520 -5.29 -12.45 -21.47
CA GLU A 520 -5.57 -12.57 -20.03
C GLU A 520 -6.38 -13.82 -19.69
N SER A 521 -6.08 -14.41 -18.52
CA SER A 521 -6.80 -15.52 -17.90
C SER A 521 -6.84 -15.33 -16.39
N TYR A 522 -7.90 -14.70 -15.88
CA TYR A 522 -8.04 -14.33 -14.46
C TYR A 522 -8.37 -15.50 -13.51
N ALA A 523 -8.69 -16.69 -14.03
CA ALA A 523 -8.90 -17.88 -13.20
C ALA A 523 -8.49 -19.18 -13.92
N LEU A 524 -8.04 -20.16 -13.13
CA LEU A 524 -7.69 -21.50 -13.62
C LEU A 524 -8.88 -22.12 -14.38
N ASN A 525 -8.60 -22.70 -15.55
CA ASN A 525 -9.58 -23.33 -16.45
C ASN A 525 -10.65 -22.39 -17.05
N GLN A 526 -10.44 -21.08 -17.03
CA GLN A 526 -11.25 -20.15 -17.84
C GLN A 526 -10.66 -19.98 -19.25
N SER A 527 -11.51 -19.60 -20.19
CA SER A 527 -11.08 -19.23 -21.53
C SER A 527 -10.21 -17.97 -21.47
N VAL A 528 -9.13 -17.97 -22.24
CA VAL A 528 -8.31 -16.79 -22.46
C VAL A 528 -9.11 -15.77 -23.26
N THR A 529 -9.07 -14.52 -22.81
CA THR A 529 -9.65 -13.40 -23.56
C THR A 529 -8.55 -12.59 -24.22
N THR A 530 -8.76 -12.20 -25.47
CA THR A 530 -7.85 -11.39 -26.26
C THR A 530 -8.55 -10.26 -26.99
N GLN A 531 -7.78 -9.30 -27.52
CA GLN A 531 -8.30 -8.23 -28.37
C GLN A 531 -8.62 -8.66 -29.81
N GLU A 532 -8.30 -9.90 -30.23
CA GLU A 532 -8.61 -10.44 -31.55
C GLU A 532 -9.74 -11.48 -31.47
N ASP A 533 -10.94 -11.14 -31.98
CA ASP A 533 -12.11 -12.07 -32.00
C ASP A 533 -11.80 -13.41 -32.69
N ALA A 534 -10.96 -13.38 -33.73
CA ALA A 534 -10.52 -14.59 -34.42
C ALA A 534 -9.71 -15.51 -33.50
N VAL A 535 -8.85 -14.97 -32.63
CA VAL A 535 -8.08 -15.75 -31.67
C VAL A 535 -8.98 -16.26 -30.54
N ASN A 536 -9.92 -15.42 -30.07
CA ASN A 536 -10.92 -15.84 -29.07
C ASN A 536 -11.75 -17.04 -29.55
N SER A 537 -12.02 -17.13 -30.86
CA SER A 537 -12.76 -18.25 -31.46
C SER A 537 -12.05 -19.60 -31.38
N PHE A 538 -10.74 -19.63 -31.10
CA PHE A 538 -10.00 -20.87 -30.89
C PHE A 538 -10.32 -21.53 -29.54
N GLY A 539 -10.92 -20.80 -28.59
CA GLY A 539 -11.31 -21.36 -27.28
C GLY A 539 -10.13 -21.79 -26.43
N MET A 540 -8.99 -21.12 -26.56
CA MET A 540 -7.78 -21.43 -25.78
C MET A 540 -7.99 -21.11 -24.30
N THR A 541 -7.40 -21.93 -23.43
CA THR A 541 -7.42 -21.75 -21.97
C THR A 541 -6.03 -21.50 -21.39
N ASP A 542 -5.02 -21.39 -22.25
CA ASP A 542 -3.62 -21.22 -21.90
C ASP A 542 -3.13 -19.86 -22.41
N ALA A 543 -2.94 -18.91 -21.50
CA ALA A 543 -2.50 -17.56 -21.84
C ALA A 543 -1.08 -17.56 -22.43
N LEU A 544 -0.20 -18.44 -21.97
CA LEU A 544 1.18 -18.58 -22.47
C LEU A 544 1.19 -19.15 -23.89
N ALA A 545 0.34 -20.11 -24.21
CA ALA A 545 0.18 -20.54 -25.61
C ALA A 545 -0.44 -19.42 -26.45
N THR A 546 -1.46 -18.74 -25.93
CA THR A 546 -2.18 -17.71 -26.70
C THR A 546 -1.29 -16.52 -27.07
N GLN A 547 -0.35 -16.11 -26.22
CA GLN A 547 0.54 -14.98 -26.52
C GLN A 547 1.39 -15.21 -27.79
N ALA A 548 1.82 -16.46 -28.04
CA ALA A 548 2.66 -16.80 -29.19
C ALA A 548 1.99 -16.55 -30.56
N LEU A 549 0.67 -16.32 -30.60
CA LEU A 549 -0.09 -16.03 -31.83
C LEU A 549 0.01 -14.58 -32.32
N PHE A 550 0.60 -13.67 -31.53
CA PHE A 550 0.63 -12.23 -31.80
C PHE A 550 1.96 -11.73 -32.39
N PRO A 551 3.15 -12.10 -31.88
CA PRO A 551 4.42 -11.60 -32.43
C PRO A 551 4.59 -11.95 -33.90
N VAL A 552 4.15 -13.14 -34.31
CA VAL A 552 4.21 -13.64 -35.70
C VAL A 552 3.42 -12.79 -36.70
N THR A 553 2.42 -12.03 -36.25
CA THR A 553 1.59 -11.16 -37.10
C THR A 553 1.99 -9.69 -37.03
N SER A 554 2.86 -9.32 -36.09
CA SER A 554 3.33 -7.96 -35.93
C SER A 554 4.35 -7.61 -37.01
N LEU A 555 4.09 -6.51 -37.73
CA LEU A 555 4.90 -6.01 -38.85
C LEU A 555 6.38 -5.87 -38.49
N HIS A 556 6.66 -5.24 -37.34
CA HIS A 556 8.02 -4.96 -36.88
C HIS A 556 8.65 -6.13 -36.14
N GLU A 557 7.86 -7.00 -35.53
CA GLU A 557 8.40 -8.11 -34.73
C GLU A 557 8.80 -9.30 -35.61
N MET A 558 7.87 -9.87 -36.39
CA MET A 558 8.15 -11.08 -37.19
C MET A 558 7.50 -11.13 -38.57
N ALA A 559 6.36 -10.46 -38.82
CA ALA A 559 5.68 -10.55 -40.12
C ALA A 559 6.51 -9.90 -41.26
N GLY A 560 7.25 -8.84 -40.95
CA GLY A 560 8.26 -8.26 -41.83
C GLY A 560 7.73 -7.76 -43.17
N ALA A 561 8.63 -7.55 -44.11
CA ALA A 561 8.30 -7.01 -45.43
C ALA A 561 7.50 -8.01 -46.29
N THR A 562 7.70 -9.31 -46.09
CA THR A 562 7.05 -10.38 -46.86
C THR A 562 5.56 -10.50 -46.53
N LEU A 563 5.20 -10.62 -45.26
CA LEU A 563 3.82 -10.94 -44.84
C LEU A 563 3.08 -9.78 -44.20
N GLY A 564 3.76 -8.68 -43.87
CA GLY A 564 3.20 -7.58 -43.08
C GLY A 564 2.05 -6.78 -43.71
N ASP A 565 1.72 -7.02 -44.98
CA ASP A 565 0.54 -6.42 -45.64
C ASP A 565 -0.74 -7.25 -45.45
N LEU A 566 -0.62 -8.49 -44.99
CA LEU A 566 -1.73 -9.42 -44.85
C LEU A 566 -2.48 -9.21 -43.54
N ALA A 567 -3.75 -9.63 -43.48
CA ALA A 567 -4.45 -9.66 -42.21
C ALA A 567 -3.81 -10.68 -41.25
N PRO A 568 -3.82 -10.47 -39.92
CA PRO A 568 -3.19 -11.37 -38.96
C PRO A 568 -3.53 -12.85 -39.13
N GLN A 569 -4.79 -13.17 -39.43
CA GLN A 569 -5.20 -14.56 -39.67
C GLN A 569 -4.62 -15.15 -40.95
N GLU A 570 -4.47 -14.35 -42.01
CA GLU A 570 -3.84 -14.78 -43.25
C GLU A 570 -2.34 -15.03 -43.06
N ILE A 571 -1.67 -14.21 -42.24
CA ILE A 571 -0.26 -14.44 -41.84
C ILE A 571 -0.14 -15.79 -41.14
N ARG A 572 -0.96 -16.06 -40.11
CA ARG A 572 -0.95 -17.35 -39.39
C ARG A 572 -1.18 -18.53 -40.34
N ASN A 573 -2.12 -18.41 -41.28
CA ASN A 573 -2.38 -19.45 -42.27
C ASN A 573 -1.17 -19.68 -43.20
N ALA A 574 -0.49 -18.62 -43.65
CA ALA A 574 0.69 -18.72 -44.49
C ALA A 574 1.86 -19.41 -43.76
N LEU A 575 2.08 -19.07 -42.49
CA LEU A 575 3.11 -19.70 -41.66
C LEU A 575 2.83 -21.18 -41.41
N VAL A 576 1.56 -21.53 -41.14
CA VAL A 576 1.14 -22.94 -40.98
C VAL A 576 1.32 -23.72 -42.28
N ALA A 577 0.94 -23.16 -43.43
CA ALA A 577 1.15 -23.80 -44.73
C ALA A 577 2.65 -24.04 -45.00
N ARG A 578 3.49 -23.06 -44.66
CA ARG A 578 4.95 -23.16 -44.76
C ARG A 578 5.52 -24.28 -43.89
N LEU A 579 5.02 -24.45 -42.66
CA LEU A 579 5.40 -25.58 -41.80
C LEU A 579 4.92 -26.92 -42.38
N ALA A 580 3.71 -26.95 -42.94
CA ALA A 580 3.16 -28.15 -43.58
C ALA A 580 3.95 -28.58 -44.82
N ASP A 581 4.54 -27.64 -45.56
CA ASP A 581 5.40 -27.94 -46.70
C ASP A 581 6.79 -28.47 -46.29
N ASN A 582 7.16 -28.36 -45.01
CA ASN A 582 8.42 -28.88 -44.48
C ASN A 582 8.26 -30.33 -43.97
N PRO A 583 8.89 -31.34 -44.61
CA PRO A 583 8.73 -32.74 -44.23
C PRO A 583 9.15 -33.06 -42.79
N ALA A 584 10.18 -32.38 -42.28
CA ALA A 584 10.66 -32.59 -40.91
C ALA A 584 9.64 -32.09 -39.87
N TYR A 585 9.07 -30.90 -40.09
CA TYR A 585 8.02 -30.41 -39.20
C TYR A 585 6.76 -31.27 -39.25
N ARG A 586 6.30 -31.69 -40.43
CA ARG A 586 5.17 -32.62 -40.52
C ARG A 586 5.39 -33.90 -39.71
N GLU A 587 6.58 -34.48 -39.78
CA GLU A 587 6.92 -35.67 -38.99
C GLU A 587 6.84 -35.39 -37.48
N GLN A 588 7.43 -34.28 -37.02
CA GLN A 588 7.37 -33.88 -35.60
C GLN A 588 5.93 -33.59 -35.13
N PHE A 589 5.15 -32.81 -35.90
CA PHE A 589 3.74 -32.53 -35.56
C PHE A 589 2.89 -33.80 -35.56
N THR A 590 3.10 -34.72 -36.51
CA THR A 590 2.42 -36.02 -36.51
C THR A 590 2.78 -36.85 -35.28
N ALA A 591 4.06 -36.84 -34.88
CA ALA A 591 4.51 -37.58 -33.69
C ALA A 591 3.91 -37.02 -32.39
N VAL A 592 3.73 -35.71 -32.30
CA VAL A 592 3.23 -35.03 -31.08
C VAL A 592 1.70 -35.00 -31.02
N PHE A 593 1.03 -34.68 -32.12
CA PHE A 593 -0.43 -34.44 -32.17
C PHE A 593 -1.23 -35.55 -32.86
N GLY A 594 -0.56 -36.56 -33.43
CA GLY A 594 -1.20 -37.70 -34.08
C GLY A 594 -1.88 -37.38 -35.42
N SER A 595 -1.64 -36.20 -35.98
CA SER A 595 -2.20 -35.74 -37.25
C SER A 595 -1.12 -35.08 -38.11
N ASP A 596 -1.23 -35.22 -39.43
CA ASP A 596 -0.39 -34.49 -40.40
C ASP A 596 -0.89 -33.06 -40.65
N GLU A 597 -2.06 -32.71 -40.13
CA GLU A 597 -2.58 -31.35 -40.09
C GLU A 597 -1.86 -30.53 -39.02
N ILE A 598 -1.27 -29.42 -39.44
CA ILE A 598 -0.65 -28.41 -38.57
C ILE A 598 -1.62 -27.24 -38.44
N THR A 599 -1.78 -26.73 -37.22
CA THR A 599 -2.63 -25.57 -36.90
C THR A 599 -1.85 -24.53 -36.10
N ALA A 600 -2.28 -23.27 -36.15
CA ALA A 600 -1.65 -22.20 -35.39
C ALA A 600 -1.71 -22.46 -33.86
N VAL A 601 -2.79 -23.09 -33.38
CA VAL A 601 -2.94 -23.50 -31.98
C VAL A 601 -1.88 -24.52 -31.59
N GLN A 602 -1.63 -25.55 -32.40
CA GLN A 602 -0.59 -26.55 -32.12
C GLN A 602 0.82 -25.93 -32.11
N VAL A 603 1.11 -25.02 -33.05
CA VAL A 603 2.38 -24.27 -33.09
C VAL A 603 2.57 -23.50 -31.79
N ALA A 604 1.55 -22.75 -31.38
CA ALA A 604 1.58 -21.92 -30.19
C ALA A 604 1.69 -22.76 -28.89
N THR A 605 0.98 -23.89 -28.82
CA THR A 605 1.07 -24.85 -27.71
C THR A 605 2.48 -25.46 -27.60
N ALA A 606 3.11 -25.79 -28.73
CA ALA A 606 4.48 -26.32 -28.72
C ALA A 606 5.47 -25.26 -28.20
N ILE A 607 5.39 -24.02 -28.70
CA ILE A 607 6.22 -22.90 -28.21
C ILE A 607 6.04 -22.71 -26.70
N ALA A 608 4.81 -22.70 -26.20
CA ALA A 608 4.54 -22.54 -24.77
C ALA A 608 5.06 -23.73 -23.93
N ALA A 609 5.05 -24.95 -24.46
CA ALA A 609 5.68 -26.08 -23.78
C ALA A 609 7.20 -25.89 -23.63
N PHE A 610 7.87 -25.33 -24.64
CA PHE A 610 9.27 -24.94 -24.52
C PHE A 610 9.47 -23.81 -23.49
N GLU A 611 8.63 -22.77 -23.52
CA GLU A 611 8.70 -21.67 -22.55
C GLU A 611 8.52 -22.15 -21.10
N ARG A 612 7.66 -23.15 -20.86
CA ARG A 612 7.45 -23.78 -19.54
C ARG A 612 8.68 -24.51 -18.98
N ARG A 613 9.71 -24.76 -19.79
CA ARG A 613 10.99 -25.29 -19.27
C ARG A 613 11.74 -24.26 -18.42
N PHE A 614 11.40 -22.98 -18.57
CA PHE A 614 11.99 -21.83 -17.89
C PHE A 614 11.19 -21.36 -16.68
N ILE A 615 10.46 -22.27 -16.04
CA ILE A 615 9.90 -22.04 -14.71
C ILE A 615 10.99 -22.32 -13.66
N PHE A 616 11.35 -21.27 -12.92
CA PHE A 616 12.33 -21.24 -11.85
C PHE A 616 11.62 -20.74 -10.59
N THR A 617 10.96 -21.67 -9.90
CA THR A 617 10.28 -21.44 -8.61
C THR A 617 10.80 -22.36 -7.51
N ASP A 618 12.00 -22.92 -7.69
CA ASP A 618 12.62 -23.81 -6.72
C ASP A 618 13.29 -22.97 -5.61
N ALA A 619 12.49 -22.18 -4.88
CA ALA A 619 13.00 -21.38 -3.78
C ALA A 619 13.15 -22.26 -2.52
N PRO A 620 14.18 -22.06 -1.69
CA PRO A 620 14.30 -22.79 -0.43
C PRO A 620 13.10 -22.57 0.52
N TRP A 621 12.42 -21.43 0.40
CA TRP A 621 11.16 -21.16 1.08
C TRP A 621 10.05 -22.16 0.71
N ASP A 622 9.91 -22.52 -0.56
CA ASP A 622 8.87 -23.46 -0.99
C ASP A 622 9.10 -24.86 -0.42
N ALA A 623 10.37 -25.30 -0.37
CA ALA A 623 10.76 -26.55 0.30
C ALA A 623 10.49 -26.51 1.81
N TYR A 624 10.75 -25.37 2.45
CA TYR A 624 10.45 -25.16 3.86
C TYR A 624 8.95 -25.26 4.16
N VAL A 625 8.11 -24.56 3.38
CA VAL A 625 6.65 -24.63 3.49
C VAL A 625 6.14 -26.04 3.18
N ALA A 626 6.83 -26.80 2.32
CA ALA A 626 6.53 -28.21 2.05
C ALA A 626 6.96 -29.17 3.19
N GLY A 627 7.60 -28.66 4.24
CA GLY A 627 7.97 -29.39 5.45
C GLY A 627 9.47 -29.70 5.60
N ASP A 628 10.32 -29.23 4.70
CA ASP A 628 11.79 -29.32 4.87
C ASP A 628 12.31 -28.16 5.73
N ALA A 629 12.28 -28.34 7.05
CA ALA A 629 12.77 -27.33 7.99
C ALA A 629 14.26 -26.94 7.80
N SER A 630 15.04 -27.75 7.05
CA SER A 630 16.45 -27.45 6.77
C SER A 630 16.68 -26.61 5.51
N ALA A 631 15.64 -26.33 4.73
CA ALA A 631 15.80 -25.68 3.43
C ALA A 631 16.32 -24.23 3.54
N LEU A 632 16.06 -23.52 4.64
CA LEU A 632 16.46 -22.12 4.82
C LEU A 632 17.87 -21.95 5.45
N THR A 633 18.62 -23.03 5.68
CA THR A 633 19.89 -23.01 6.45
C THR A 633 21.11 -23.52 5.69
#